data_AF-A0A3L7LQX3-F1
#
_entry.id   AF-A0A3L7LQX3-F1
#
_cell.length_a   1.000
_cell.length_b   1.000
_cell.length_c   1.000
_cell.angle_alpha   90.00
_cell.angle_beta   90.00
_cell.angle_gamma   90.00
#
_symmetry.space_group_name_H-M   'P 1'
#
loop_
_entity.id
_entity.type
_entity.pdbx_description
1 polymer ?
#
loop_
_entity_poly.entity_id
_entity_poly.type
_entity_poly.pdbx_seq_one_letter_code
_entity_poly.pdbx_strand_id
1 'polypeptide(L)'
;MGGRLAIQSRVDIGTRYSLSLPLTPLEGEETEKLLQDTLVLLDICNEEICTIASAMLEQWGAECVYVDEHHLDQEHNLLMTDDPARMEDYALLLDGDAQGVMALTTRRMQINYNFSAPMLEAMLPLMEQRLAEM
;
A
#
# COMPACT_ATOMS: atom_id res chain seq x y z
N MET A 1 17.02 25.45 3.36
CA MET A 1 17.68 24.14 3.61
C MET A 1 18.10 24.06 5.08
N GLY A 2 17.17 23.73 5.97
CA GLY A 2 17.34 23.79 7.44
C GLY A 2 17.41 22.42 8.13
N GLY A 3 17.96 21.41 7.45
CA GLY A 3 18.12 20.08 8.01
C GLY A 3 19.26 19.99 9.03
N ARG A 4 19.16 19.05 9.97
CA ARG A 4 20.18 18.75 10.98
C ARG A 4 20.58 17.28 10.91
N LEU A 5 21.88 17.03 10.84
CA LEU A 5 22.46 15.71 11.00
C LEU A 5 23.16 15.63 12.37
N ALA A 6 22.86 14.60 13.15
CA ALA A 6 23.54 14.30 14.40
C ALA A 6 24.19 12.92 14.31
N ILE A 7 25.48 12.85 14.69
CA ILE A 7 26.25 11.61 14.71
C ILE A 7 26.72 11.40 16.14
N GLN A 8 26.33 10.28 16.74
CA GLN A 8 26.74 9.88 18.07
C GLN A 8 27.47 8.55 17.98
N SER A 9 28.79 8.58 18.21
CA SER A 9 29.64 7.39 18.22
C SER A 9 30.05 7.06 19.66
N ARG A 10 29.94 5.78 20.01
CA ARG A 10 30.48 5.22 21.25
C ARG A 10 31.20 3.92 20.93
N VAL A 11 32.42 3.79 21.45
CA VAL A 11 33.35 2.68 21.14
C VAL A 11 32.76 1.30 21.45
N ASP A 12 31.86 1.19 22.44
CA ASP A 12 31.30 -0.09 22.88
C ASP A 12 29.94 -0.46 22.25
N ILE A 13 29.25 0.50 21.61
CA ILE A 13 27.87 0.31 21.10
C ILE A 13 27.66 0.76 19.64
N GLY A 14 28.72 1.24 18.98
CA GLY A 14 28.68 1.67 17.58
C GLY A 14 28.26 3.13 17.39
N THR A 15 27.88 3.47 16.15
CA THR A 15 27.59 4.84 15.70
C THR A 15 26.13 4.99 15.28
N ARG A 16 25.42 5.93 15.89
CA ARG A 16 24.06 6.33 15.50
C ARG A 16 24.10 7.58 14.63
N TYR A 17 23.46 7.49 13.46
CA TYR A 17 23.21 8.62 12.57
C TYR A 17 21.73 9.03 12.72
N SER A 18 21.47 10.31 12.92
CA SER A 18 20.12 10.86 13.02
C SER A 18 20.00 12.07 12.10
N LEU A 19 19.16 11.94 11.07
CA LEU A 19 18.88 12.98 10.09
C LEU A 19 17.50 13.57 10.37
N SER A 20 17.43 14.88 10.53
CA SER A 20 16.18 15.64 10.64
C SER A 20 16.12 16.62 9.47
N LEU A 21 15.11 16.50 8.63
CA LEU A 21 14.89 17.40 7.50
C LEU A 21 13.60 18.18 7.75
N PRO A 22 13.59 19.52 7.61
CA PRO A 22 12.35 20.26 7.57
C PRO A 22 11.66 19.91 6.25
N LEU A 23 10.69 19.00 6.34
CA LEU A 23 9.73 18.80 5.28
C LEU A 23 8.66 19.87 5.45
N THR A 24 8.49 20.71 4.44
CA THR A 24 7.26 21.48 4.31
C THR A 24 6.17 20.45 4.00
N PRO A 25 5.14 20.27 4.85
CA PRO A 25 4.01 19.45 4.45
C PRO A 25 3.50 20.05 3.14
N LEU A 26 3.34 19.22 2.12
CA LEU A 26 2.51 19.59 0.98
C LEU A 26 1.15 19.89 1.62
N GLU A 27 0.77 21.17 1.64
CA GLU A 27 -0.57 21.56 2.08
C GLU A 27 -1.54 20.72 1.27
N GLY A 28 -2.29 19.87 1.95
CA GLY A 28 -3.32 19.06 1.32
C GLY A 28 -4.36 20.01 0.78
N GLU A 29 -4.24 20.38 -0.49
CA GLU A 29 -5.40 20.76 -1.28
C GLU A 29 -6.41 19.63 -1.07
N GLU A 30 -7.64 19.97 -0.70
CA GLU A 30 -8.80 19.08 -0.79
C GLU A 30 -8.98 18.70 -2.27
N THR A 31 -8.06 17.86 -2.74
CA THR A 31 -8.09 17.20 -4.03
C THR A 31 -8.98 15.99 -3.84
N GLU A 32 -9.84 15.72 -4.82
CA GLU A 32 -10.59 14.48 -4.86
C GLU A 32 -9.65 13.33 -4.57
N LYS A 33 -10.01 12.55 -3.55
CA LYS A 33 -9.24 11.39 -3.14
C LYS A 33 -9.19 10.42 -4.31
N LEU A 34 -7.99 10.01 -4.71
CA LEU A 34 -7.75 9.25 -5.93
C LEU A 34 -8.54 7.94 -6.02
N LEU A 35 -8.86 7.34 -4.88
CA LEU A 35 -9.55 6.05 -4.76
C LEU A 35 -10.93 6.19 -4.11
N GLN A 36 -11.55 7.38 -4.20
CA GLN A 36 -12.91 7.58 -3.72
C GLN A 36 -13.86 6.55 -4.36
N ASP A 37 -14.74 5.96 -3.55
CA ASP A 37 -15.71 4.93 -3.94
C ASP A 37 -15.09 3.61 -4.48
N THR A 38 -13.80 3.38 -4.19
CA THR A 38 -13.13 2.11 -4.50
C THR A 38 -13.19 1.18 -3.31
N LEU A 39 -13.79 0.00 -3.49
CA LEU A 39 -13.87 -1.05 -2.48
C LEU A 39 -12.72 -2.04 -2.65
N VAL A 40 -11.88 -2.14 -1.62
CA VAL A 40 -10.69 -3.00 -1.58
C VAL A 40 -10.88 -4.07 -0.52
N LEU A 41 -10.84 -5.33 -0.94
CA LEU A 41 -10.89 -6.48 -0.04
C LEU A 41 -9.48 -6.76 0.50
N LEU A 42 -9.34 -6.80 1.83
CA LEU A 42 -8.11 -7.11 2.55
C LEU A 42 -8.18 -8.56 3.07
N ASP A 43 -7.52 -9.48 2.36
CA ASP A 43 -7.28 -10.87 2.79
C ASP A 43 -5.81 -11.04 3.21
N ILE A 44 -5.44 -10.38 4.29
CA ILE A 44 -4.05 -10.31 4.77
C ILE A 44 -3.95 -11.06 6.10
N CYS A 45 -3.05 -12.04 6.18
CA CYS A 45 -2.82 -12.81 7.41
C CYS A 45 -2.03 -12.04 8.46
N ASN A 46 -1.08 -11.21 8.02
CA ASN A 46 -0.26 -10.42 8.91
C ASN A 46 -0.96 -9.11 9.31
N GLU A 47 -1.32 -8.99 10.59
CA GLU A 47 -2.01 -7.81 11.14
C GLU A 47 -1.21 -6.50 10.96
N GLU A 48 0.12 -6.54 10.99
CA GLU A 48 0.94 -5.35 10.77
C GLU A 48 0.84 -4.87 9.32
N ILE A 49 0.93 -5.80 8.36
CA ILE A 49 0.76 -5.49 6.93
C ILE A 49 -0.65 -4.97 6.68
N CYS A 50 -1.66 -5.59 7.30
CA CYS A 50 -3.05 -5.19 7.21
C CYS A 50 -3.26 -3.74 7.69
N THR A 51 -2.66 -3.40 8.84
CA THR A 51 -2.69 -2.03 9.41
C THR A 51 -2.01 -1.01 8.51
N ILE A 52 -0.88 -1.37 7.89
CA ILE A 52 -0.16 -0.50 6.96
C ILE A 52 -1.00 -0.25 5.70
N ALA A 53 -1.54 -1.32 5.11
CA ALA A 53 -2.33 -1.25 3.89
C ALA A 53 -3.62 -0.45 4.11
N SER A 54 -4.36 -0.71 5.20
CA SER A 54 -5.59 0.03 5.51
C SER A 54 -5.35 1.52 5.72
N ALA A 55 -4.29 1.89 6.45
CA ALA A 55 -3.94 3.29 6.65
C ALA A 55 -3.60 4.03 5.33
N MET A 56 -2.91 3.37 4.40
CA MET A 56 -2.64 3.93 3.07
C MET A 56 -3.91 4.09 2.23
N LEU A 57 -4.79 3.08 2.26
CA LEU A 57 -6.06 3.10 1.54
C LEU A 57 -7.01 4.18 2.06
N GLU A 58 -7.13 4.33 3.38
CA GLU A 58 -7.92 5.40 4.02
C GLU A 58 -7.40 6.80 3.65
N GLN A 59 -6.08 6.95 3.56
CA GLN A 59 -5.44 8.19 3.12
C GLN A 59 -5.87 8.55 1.70
N TRP A 60 -6.00 7.57 0.80
CA TRP A 60 -6.44 7.75 -0.58
C TRP A 60 -7.96 7.65 -0.79
N GLY A 61 -8.73 7.41 0.26
CA GLY A 61 -10.20 7.43 0.22
C GLY A 61 -10.87 6.13 -0.21
N ALA A 62 -10.12 5.03 -0.26
CA ALA A 62 -10.67 3.72 -0.53
C ALA A 62 -11.41 3.16 0.71
N GLU A 63 -12.46 2.39 0.45
CA GLU A 63 -13.20 1.63 1.46
C GLU A 63 -12.55 0.25 1.63
N CYS A 64 -12.09 -0.06 2.84
CA CYS A 64 -11.45 -1.33 3.16
C CYS A 64 -12.49 -2.33 3.70
N VAL A 65 -12.56 -3.51 3.12
CA VAL A 65 -13.40 -4.63 3.59
C VAL A 65 -12.49 -5.76 4.04
N TYR A 66 -12.77 -6.36 5.20
CA TYR A 66 -11.95 -7.43 5.77
C TYR A 66 -12.63 -8.80 5.63
N VAL A 67 -11.87 -9.84 5.30
CA VAL A 67 -12.41 -11.20 5.03
C VAL A 67 -13.12 -11.85 6.22
N ASP A 68 -12.78 -11.47 7.46
CA ASP A 68 -13.41 -12.01 8.68
C ASP A 68 -14.92 -11.67 8.79
N GLU A 69 -15.39 -10.67 8.05
CA GLU A 69 -16.76 -10.18 8.14
C GLU A 69 -17.74 -10.93 7.23
N HIS A 70 -17.77 -12.27 7.17
CA HIS A 70 -18.81 -13.06 6.49
C HIS A 70 -19.18 -12.69 5.02
N HIS A 71 -18.40 -11.85 4.33
CA HIS A 71 -18.76 -11.25 3.04
C HIS A 71 -17.73 -11.56 1.94
N LEU A 72 -17.44 -12.85 1.71
CA LEU A 72 -16.73 -13.27 0.49
C LEU A 72 -17.53 -12.98 -0.80
N ASP A 73 -18.84 -12.74 -0.69
CA ASP A 73 -19.73 -12.43 -1.83
C ASP A 73 -19.91 -10.92 -2.09
N GLN A 74 -19.18 -10.03 -1.41
CA GLN A 74 -19.21 -8.60 -1.77
C GLN A 74 -18.41 -8.35 -3.05
N GLU A 75 -19.06 -7.71 -4.03
CA GLU A 75 -18.40 -7.19 -5.22
C GLU A 75 -17.36 -6.14 -4.82
N HIS A 76 -16.09 -6.50 -4.93
CA HIS A 76 -14.95 -5.63 -4.68
C HIS A 76 -14.26 -5.26 -5.99
N ASN A 77 -13.64 -4.09 -6.01
CA ASN A 77 -12.87 -3.65 -7.18
C ASN A 77 -11.50 -4.31 -7.22
N LEU A 78 -10.86 -4.47 -6.06
CA LEU A 78 -9.51 -5.00 -5.91
C LEU A 78 -9.40 -5.90 -4.69
N LEU A 79 -8.50 -6.88 -4.77
CA LEU A 79 -8.08 -7.73 -3.65
C LEU A 79 -6.64 -7.39 -3.25
N MET A 80 -6.35 -7.29 -1.96
CA MET A 80 -5.00 -7.26 -1.41
C MET A 80 -4.77 -8.46 -0.51
N THR A 81 -3.67 -9.17 -0.72
CA THR A 81 -3.30 -10.32 0.10
C THR A 81 -1.79 -10.39 0.29
N ASP A 82 -1.35 -10.95 1.41
CA ASP A 82 0.05 -11.33 1.65
C ASP A 82 0.33 -12.81 1.29
N ASP A 83 -0.69 -13.55 0.87
CA ASP A 83 -0.59 -14.97 0.54
C ASP A 83 -0.79 -15.21 -0.98
N PRO A 84 0.24 -15.67 -1.70
CA PRO A 84 0.14 -15.98 -3.12
C PRO A 84 -0.94 -17.03 -3.44
N ALA A 85 -1.28 -17.92 -2.51
CA ALA A 85 -2.27 -18.97 -2.72
C ALA A 85 -3.72 -18.44 -2.73
N ARG A 86 -3.96 -17.28 -2.12
CA ARG A 86 -5.26 -16.58 -2.09
C ARG A 86 -5.41 -15.54 -3.18
N MET A 87 -4.43 -15.45 -4.08
CA MET A 87 -4.41 -14.43 -5.11
C MET A 87 -5.41 -14.73 -6.23
N GLU A 88 -6.46 -13.92 -6.29
CA GLU A 88 -7.48 -13.95 -7.35
C GLU A 88 -7.17 -12.97 -8.49
N ASP A 89 -8.12 -12.74 -9.39
CA ASP A 89 -8.00 -11.75 -10.45
C ASP A 89 -8.21 -10.32 -9.91
N TYR A 90 -7.41 -9.39 -10.42
CA TYR A 90 -7.34 -8.00 -9.95
C TYR A 90 -6.89 -7.90 -8.50
N ALA A 91 -5.82 -8.65 -8.21
CA ALA A 91 -5.23 -8.76 -6.90
C ALA A 91 -3.84 -8.14 -6.83
N LEU A 92 -3.50 -7.61 -5.67
CA LEU A 92 -2.19 -7.12 -5.29
C LEU A 92 -1.60 -8.02 -4.20
N LEU A 93 -0.44 -8.58 -4.49
CA LEU A 93 0.35 -9.35 -3.53
C LEU A 93 1.29 -8.40 -2.78
N LEU A 94 1.15 -8.36 -1.46
CA LEU A 94 1.98 -7.56 -0.58
C LEU A 94 3.20 -8.36 -0.16
N ASP A 95 4.39 -7.93 -0.60
CA ASP A 95 5.66 -8.59 -0.29
C ASP A 95 6.73 -7.56 0.10
N GLY A 96 7.23 -7.68 1.33
CA GLY A 96 8.24 -6.79 1.90
C GLY A 96 9.60 -6.87 1.22
N ASP A 97 9.89 -7.98 0.52
CA ASP A 97 11.15 -8.20 -0.19
C ASP A 97 11.09 -7.75 -1.67
N ALA A 98 9.92 -7.35 -2.17
CA ALA A 98 9.78 -6.85 -3.53
C ALA A 98 10.56 -5.54 -3.73
N GLN A 99 11.22 -5.36 -4.88
CA GLN A 99 12.02 -4.15 -5.15
C GLN A 99 11.19 -2.97 -5.68
N GLY A 100 9.87 -3.09 -5.75
CA GLY A 100 8.96 -2.11 -6.33
C GLY A 100 7.66 -2.78 -6.80
N VAL A 101 7.07 -2.27 -7.89
CA VAL A 101 5.92 -2.91 -8.56
C VAL A 101 6.42 -3.95 -9.56
N MET A 102 5.92 -5.18 -9.46
CA MET A 102 6.20 -6.25 -10.42
C MET A 102 4.87 -6.86 -10.90
N ALA A 103 4.60 -6.78 -12.20
CA ALA A 103 3.43 -7.46 -12.77
C ALA A 103 3.68 -8.98 -12.82
N LEU A 104 2.83 -9.75 -12.15
CA LEU A 104 2.83 -11.22 -12.23
C LEU A 104 2.03 -11.68 -13.46
N THR A 105 0.87 -11.05 -13.68
CA THR A 105 0.02 -11.25 -14.86
C THR A 105 -0.63 -9.91 -15.23
N THR A 106 -1.45 -9.88 -16.28
CA THR A 106 -2.22 -8.68 -16.67
C THR A 106 -3.07 -8.13 -15.52
N ARG A 107 -3.63 -9.02 -14.68
CA ARG A 107 -4.57 -8.69 -13.59
C ARG A 107 -3.99 -8.90 -12.19
N ARG A 108 -2.69 -9.19 -12.07
CA ARG A 108 -2.06 -9.51 -10.77
C ARG A 108 -0.71 -8.84 -10.69
N MET A 109 -0.48 -8.08 -9.62
CA MET A 109 0.80 -7.42 -9.39
C MET A 109 1.29 -7.71 -7.99
N GLN A 110 2.59 -7.71 -7.83
CA GLN A 110 3.29 -7.83 -6.55
C GLN A 110 3.91 -6.48 -6.24
N ILE A 111 3.76 -6.02 -5.01
CA ILE A 111 4.23 -4.72 -4.55
C ILE A 111 4.89 -4.84 -3.18
N ASN A 112 5.78 -3.90 -2.91
CA ASN A 112 6.34 -3.74 -1.57
C ASN A 112 5.48 -2.81 -0.73
N TYR A 113 4.87 -3.36 0.32
CA TYR A 113 4.00 -2.62 1.25
C TYR A 113 4.75 -1.53 2.05
N ASN A 114 6.09 -1.53 2.07
CA ASN A 114 6.88 -0.48 2.70
C ASN A 114 6.86 0.84 1.91
N PHE A 115 6.41 0.83 0.65
CA PHE A 115 6.38 2.01 -0.20
C PHE A 115 4.95 2.30 -0.70
N SER A 116 4.42 3.45 -0.31
CA SER A 116 3.07 3.86 -0.70
C SER A 116 2.92 4.20 -2.19
N ALA A 117 3.93 4.83 -2.80
CA ALA A 117 3.86 5.19 -4.23
C ALA A 117 3.72 3.96 -5.16
N PRO A 118 4.53 2.90 -5.03
CA PRO A 118 4.34 1.64 -5.77
C PRO A 118 2.95 1.02 -5.61
N MET A 119 2.36 1.10 -4.42
CA MET A 119 1.02 0.57 -4.18
C MET A 119 -0.02 1.30 -5.04
N LEU A 120 -0.02 2.64 -5.00
CA LEU A 120 -0.93 3.45 -5.81
C LEU A 120 -0.71 3.23 -7.32
N GLU A 121 0.54 3.20 -7.77
CA GLU A 121 0.91 2.95 -9.18
C GLU A 121 0.42 1.58 -9.69
N ALA A 122 0.34 0.58 -8.81
CA ALA A 122 -0.15 -0.75 -9.15
C ALA A 122 -1.69 -0.86 -9.15
N MET A 123 -2.36 -0.11 -8.27
CA MET A 123 -3.82 -0.12 -8.15
C MET A 123 -4.51 0.50 -9.37
N LEU A 124 -4.02 1.65 -9.84
CA LEU A 124 -4.62 2.39 -10.96
C LEU A 124 -4.84 1.54 -12.22
N PRO A 125 -3.82 0.85 -12.79
CA PRO A 125 -4.02 0.05 -13.99
C PRO A 125 -4.95 -1.15 -13.77
N LEU A 126 -4.99 -1.73 -12.56
CA LEU A 126 -5.93 -2.82 -12.26
C LEU A 126 -7.38 -2.34 -12.24
N MET A 127 -7.63 -1.14 -11.70
CA MET A 127 -8.96 -0.53 -11.73
C MET A 127 -9.39 -0.16 -13.15
N GLU A 128 -8.50 0.44 -13.94
CA GLU A 128 -8.78 0.77 -15.34
C GLU A 128 -9.16 -0.48 -16.15
N GLN A 129 -8.46 -1.60 -15.92
CA GLN A 129 -8.78 -2.87 -16.56
C GLN A 129 -10.11 -3.46 -16.09
N ARG A 130 -10.46 -3.38 -14.79
CA ARG A 130 -11.79 -3.78 -14.29
C ARG A 130 -12.88 -3.00 -15.02
N LEU A 131 -12.73 -1.68 -15.08
CA LEU A 131 -13.71 -0.78 -15.71
C LEU A 131 -13.85 -1.00 -17.22
N ALA A 132 -12.78 -1.35 -17.92
CA ALA A 132 -12.82 -1.62 -19.36
C ALA A 132 -13.52 -2.93 -19.73
N GLU A 133 -13.67 -3.85 -18.77
CA GLU A 133 -14.30 -5.16 -18.97
C GLU A 133 -15.75 -5.24 -18.45
N MET A 134 -16.24 -4.20 -17.77
CA MET A 134 -17.66 -4.03 -17.39
C MET A 134 -18.50 -3.49 -18.55
#